data_AF-A0A7X7PTM5-F1
#
_entry.id   AF-A0A7X7PTM5-F1
#
_cell.length_a   1.000
_cell.length_b   1.000
_cell.length_c   1.000
_cell.angle_alpha   90.00
_cell.angle_beta   90.00
_cell.angle_gamma   90.00
#
_symmetry.space_group_name_H-M   'P 1'
#
loop_
_entity.id
_entity.type
_entity.pdbx_description
1 polymer ?
#
loop_
_entity_poly.entity_id
_entity_poly.type
_entity_poly.pdbx_seq_one_letter_code
_entity_poly.pdbx_strand_id
1 'polypeptide(L)'
;KVDRALSGIEVDAFRAEDVQVAPSTFEGRTLLTLKGEWRKERRDVAPNALFVPIAQPKSRLVLTLLEPKDPDSFVRWGFFNAAFERKEYMEAYVAEEVATEMLKKDPAVRREFERKLAEDPEFAKDPSARLDFFYRRHPSWDEQYNLYPVLRVDQAP
;
A
#
# COMPACT_ATOMS: atom_id res chain seq x y z
N LYS A 1 -4.47 7.34 22.80
CA LYS A 1 -4.19 7.95 21.48
C LYS A 1 -2.72 8.35 21.49
N VAL A 2 -2.07 8.40 20.34
CA VAL A 2 -0.70 8.91 20.27
C VAL A 2 -0.79 10.43 20.31
N ASP A 3 -0.23 11.04 21.36
CA ASP A 3 -0.41 12.47 21.63
C ASP A 3 0.44 13.37 20.73
N ARG A 4 1.54 12.84 20.18
CA ARG A 4 2.45 13.55 19.26
C ARG A 4 2.71 12.71 18.01
N ALA A 5 3.15 13.37 16.94
CA ALA A 5 3.65 12.64 15.78
C ALA A 5 4.86 11.78 16.20
N LEU A 6 4.91 10.54 15.70
CA LEU A 6 6.10 9.70 15.76
C LEU A 6 6.70 9.61 14.38
N SER A 7 8.01 9.80 14.26
CA SER A 7 8.69 9.81 12.97
C SER A 7 9.63 8.62 12.83
N GLY A 8 9.56 7.95 11.68
CA GLY A 8 10.46 6.88 11.30
C GLY A 8 10.51 5.69 12.26
N ILE A 9 9.42 5.41 12.98
CA ILE A 9 9.35 4.28 13.90
C ILE A 9 9.26 2.97 13.13
N GLU A 10 9.83 1.91 13.70
CA GLU A 10 9.72 0.58 13.12
C GLU A 10 8.34 -0.01 13.41
N VAL A 11 7.67 -0.46 12.36
CA VAL A 11 6.34 -1.07 12.42
C VAL A 11 6.31 -2.31 11.54
N ASP A 12 5.41 -3.26 11.80
CA ASP A 12 4.96 -4.14 10.73
C ASP A 12 3.79 -3.46 10.00
N ALA A 13 3.95 -3.32 8.69
CA ALA A 13 2.94 -2.79 7.78
C ALA A 13 2.48 -3.89 6.84
N PHE A 14 1.17 -3.98 6.61
CA PHE A 14 0.61 -4.90 5.62
C PHE A 14 0.41 -4.16 4.30
N ARG A 15 0.94 -4.72 3.21
CA ARG A 15 0.69 -4.22 1.85
C ARG A 15 -0.04 -5.26 1.04
N ALA A 16 -1.16 -4.86 0.44
CA ALA A 16 -1.89 -5.70 -0.47
C ALA A 16 -1.18 -5.79 -1.83
N GLU A 17 -0.97 -7.01 -2.29
CA GLU A 17 -0.45 -7.36 -3.61
C GLU A 17 -1.60 -7.67 -4.58
N ASP A 18 -2.73 -8.19 -4.06
CA ASP A 18 -3.96 -8.43 -4.80
C ASP A 18 -5.15 -7.89 -3.99
N VAL A 19 -6.00 -7.09 -4.63
CA VAL A 19 -7.19 -6.50 -4.03
C VAL A 19 -8.38 -6.87 -4.91
N GLN A 20 -9.27 -7.71 -4.38
CA GLN A 20 -10.47 -8.13 -5.08
C GLN A 20 -11.70 -7.48 -4.44
N VAL A 21 -12.39 -6.68 -5.24
CA VAL A 21 -13.65 -6.04 -4.84
C VAL A 21 -14.80 -7.00 -5.13
N ALA A 22 -15.70 -7.20 -4.17
CA ALA A 22 -16.90 -7.99 -4.41
C ALA A 22 -17.75 -7.36 -5.53
N PRO A 23 -18.31 -8.17 -6.45
CA PRO A 23 -19.07 -7.65 -7.60
C PRO A 23 -20.42 -7.02 -7.20
N SER A 24 -20.87 -7.28 -5.97
CA SER A 24 -22.10 -6.72 -5.41
C SER A 24 -21.88 -6.33 -3.95
N THR A 25 -22.75 -5.48 -3.43
CA THR A 25 -22.77 -5.16 -2.00
C THR A 25 -23.36 -6.29 -1.17
N PHE A 26 -23.01 -6.33 0.11
CA PHE A 26 -23.61 -7.18 1.12
C PHE A 26 -23.87 -6.35 2.37
N GLU A 27 -25.11 -6.33 2.87
CA GLU A 27 -25.54 -5.48 3.99
C GLU A 27 -25.14 -3.99 3.82
N GLY A 28 -25.23 -3.47 2.59
CA GLY A 28 -24.89 -2.08 2.28
C GLY A 28 -23.38 -1.79 2.21
N ARG A 29 -22.52 -2.80 2.25
CA ARG A 29 -21.06 -2.68 2.20
C ARG A 29 -20.49 -3.32 0.95
N THR A 30 -19.41 -2.72 0.43
CA THR A 30 -18.60 -3.30 -0.64
C THR A 30 -17.43 -4.04 -0.01
N LEU A 31 -17.49 -5.37 -0.04
CA LEU A 31 -16.51 -6.22 0.62
C LEU A 31 -15.22 -6.29 -0.21
N LEU A 32 -14.09 -6.48 0.48
CA LEU A 32 -12.78 -6.70 -0.12
C LEU A 32 -12.23 -8.08 0.24
N THR A 33 -11.46 -8.68 -0.66
CA THR A 33 -10.57 -9.79 -0.35
C THR A 33 -9.15 -9.37 -0.69
N LEU A 34 -8.23 -9.51 0.26
CA LEU A 34 -6.85 -9.08 0.11
C LEU A 34 -5.91 -10.28 0.09
N LYS A 35 -4.88 -10.22 -0.77
CA LYS A 35 -3.64 -10.98 -0.58
C LYS A 35 -2.49 -10.01 -0.42
N GLY A 36 -1.53 -10.36 0.40
CA GLY A 36 -0.41 -9.50 0.74
C GLY A 36 0.31 -10.00 1.97
N GLU A 37 1.34 -9.27 2.39
CA GLU A 37 2.20 -9.69 3.49
C GLU A 37 2.51 -8.54 4.45
N TRP A 38 2.75 -8.92 5.71
CA TRP A 38 3.30 -8.05 6.73
C TRP A 38 4.80 -7.90 6.51
N ARG A 39 5.30 -6.66 6.53
CA ARG A 39 6.72 -6.35 6.35
C ARG A 39 7.14 -5.29 7.37
N LYS A 40 8.37 -5.42 7.87
CA LYS A 40 8.99 -4.37 8.69
C LYS A 40 9.25 -3.14 7.82
N GLU A 41 8.72 -2.00 8.24
CA GLU A 41 8.88 -0.71 7.55
C GLU A 41 9.12 0.39 8.58
N ARG A 42 9.83 1.45 8.16
CA ARG A 42 9.92 2.69 8.94
C ARG A 42 8.83 3.63 8.52
N ARG A 43 7.99 4.06 9.46
CA ARG A 43 6.81 4.87 9.17
C ARG A 43 6.65 6.01 10.15
N ASP A 44 6.08 7.08 9.61
CA ASP A 44 5.57 8.17 10.42
C ASP A 44 4.15 7.81 10.87
N VAL A 45 3.86 8.04 12.15
CA VAL A 45 2.54 7.87 12.74
C VAL A 45 2.03 9.25 13.13
N ALA A 46 0.93 9.65 12.50
CA ALA A 46 0.30 10.93 12.74
C ALA A 46 -0.17 11.06 14.20
N PRO A 47 -0.20 12.29 14.77
CA PRO A 47 -0.83 12.52 16.04
C PRO A 47 -2.32 12.12 15.98
N ASN A 48 -2.88 11.75 17.12
CA ASN A 48 -4.24 11.21 17.26
C ASN A 48 -4.47 9.81 16.69
N ALA A 49 -3.44 9.14 16.17
CA ALA A 49 -3.52 7.71 15.88
C ALA A 49 -3.99 6.94 17.12
N LEU A 50 -4.83 5.92 16.91
CA LEU A 50 -5.32 5.09 17.99
C LEU A 50 -4.34 3.94 18.25
N PHE A 51 -3.65 4.00 19.38
CA PHE A 51 -2.96 2.83 19.90
C PHE A 51 -3.95 1.90 20.60
N VAL A 52 -4.00 0.65 20.16
CA VAL A 52 -4.86 -0.39 20.74
C VAL A 52 -3.97 -1.43 21.41
N PRO A 53 -3.84 -1.42 22.75
CA PRO A 53 -3.03 -2.42 23.45
C PRO A 53 -3.67 -3.82 23.32
N ILE A 54 -2.84 -4.84 23.09
CA ILE A 54 -3.29 -6.23 23.03
C ILE A 54 -3.18 -6.96 24.38
N ALA A 55 -2.53 -6.35 25.37
CA ALA A 55 -2.49 -6.85 26.75
C ALA A 55 -3.80 -6.56 27.50
N GLN A 56 -4.91 -7.10 26.99
CA GLN A 56 -6.25 -6.91 27.55
C GLN A 56 -7.16 -8.11 27.23
N PRO A 57 -8.26 -8.34 27.99
CA PRO A 57 -9.08 -9.55 27.87
C PRO A 57 -9.70 -9.78 26.49
N LYS A 58 -9.93 -8.73 25.69
CA LYS A 58 -10.53 -8.83 24.35
C LYS A 58 -9.49 -8.87 23.22
N SER A 59 -8.23 -9.23 23.51
CA SER A 59 -7.14 -9.27 22.53
C SER A 59 -7.49 -10.07 21.26
N ARG A 60 -8.09 -11.25 21.41
CA ARG A 60 -8.51 -12.09 20.28
C ARG A 60 -9.51 -11.39 19.37
N LEU A 61 -10.48 -10.67 19.95
CA LEU A 61 -11.46 -9.90 19.18
C LEU A 61 -10.78 -8.76 18.42
N VAL A 62 -9.86 -8.03 19.07
CA VAL A 62 -9.10 -6.96 18.40
C VAL A 62 -8.30 -7.52 17.23
N LEU A 63 -7.63 -8.66 17.41
CA LEU A 63 -6.84 -9.29 16.35
C LEU A 63 -7.73 -9.76 15.19
N THR A 64 -8.87 -10.41 15.45
CA THR A 64 -9.82 -10.79 14.39
C THR A 64 -10.32 -9.58 13.60
N LEU A 65 -10.70 -8.49 14.29
CA LEU A 65 -11.24 -7.29 13.63
C LEU A 65 -10.19 -6.53 12.80
N LEU A 66 -8.92 -6.59 13.19
CA LEU A 66 -7.81 -5.82 12.60
C LEU A 66 -6.80 -6.66 11.82
N GLU A 67 -6.97 -7.98 11.72
CA GLU A 67 -6.15 -8.83 10.87
C GLU A 67 -6.68 -8.78 9.43
N PRO A 68 -5.91 -8.23 8.46
CA PRO A 68 -6.39 -8.05 7.09
C PRO A 68 -6.71 -9.36 6.37
N LYS A 69 -6.15 -10.49 6.81
CA LYS A 69 -6.43 -11.82 6.25
C LYS A 69 -7.64 -12.52 6.89
N ASP A 70 -8.26 -11.95 7.93
CA ASP A 70 -9.38 -12.56 8.64
C ASP A 70 -10.72 -12.28 7.93
N PRO A 71 -11.61 -13.29 7.76
CA PRO A 71 -12.90 -13.13 7.08
C PRO A 71 -13.90 -12.23 7.81
N ASP A 72 -13.72 -11.96 9.09
CA ASP A 72 -14.58 -11.08 9.89
C ASP A 72 -13.92 -9.71 10.18
N SER A 73 -12.80 -9.43 9.52
CA SER A 73 -12.06 -8.18 9.69
C SER A 73 -12.83 -6.96 9.16
N PHE A 74 -12.51 -5.79 9.72
CA PHE A 74 -13.05 -4.54 9.20
C PHE A 74 -12.67 -4.27 7.75
N VAL A 75 -11.50 -4.73 7.28
CA VAL A 75 -11.13 -4.55 5.88
C VAL A 75 -11.97 -5.44 4.96
N ARG A 76 -12.25 -6.67 5.38
CA ARG A 76 -13.13 -7.59 4.65
C ARG A 76 -14.53 -7.01 4.48
N TRP A 77 -15.05 -6.37 5.52
CA TRP A 77 -16.33 -5.66 5.53
C TRP A 77 -16.29 -4.25 4.93
N GLY A 78 -15.18 -3.87 4.32
CA GLY A 78 -15.05 -2.68 3.50
C GLY A 78 -14.94 -1.35 4.25
N PHE A 79 -14.62 -1.38 5.55
CA PHE A 79 -14.42 -0.15 6.33
C PHE A 79 -13.16 0.63 5.92
N PHE A 80 -12.24 -0.01 5.20
CA PHE A 80 -10.95 0.57 4.79
C PHE A 80 -10.77 0.65 3.27
N ASN A 81 -11.85 0.62 2.49
CA ASN A 81 -11.78 0.59 1.02
C ASN A 81 -10.94 1.71 0.42
N ALA A 82 -10.99 2.90 1.03
CA ALA A 82 -10.25 4.07 0.54
C ALA A 82 -8.73 3.84 0.47
N ALA A 83 -8.16 2.98 1.31
CA ALA A 83 -6.73 2.65 1.31
C ALA A 83 -6.30 1.77 0.12
N PHE A 84 -7.26 1.12 -0.55
CA PHE A 84 -7.03 0.20 -1.65
C PHE A 84 -7.61 0.72 -2.98
N GLU A 85 -8.06 1.97 -3.00
CA GLU A 85 -8.62 2.62 -4.17
C GLU A 85 -7.57 3.57 -4.77
N ARG A 86 -7.24 3.37 -6.04
CA ARG A 86 -6.29 4.24 -6.74
C ARG A 86 -6.95 5.59 -6.98
N LYS A 87 -6.47 6.63 -6.29
CA LYS A 87 -7.08 7.97 -6.32
C LYS A 87 -6.72 8.77 -7.56
N GLU A 88 -5.47 8.69 -7.98
CA GLU A 88 -4.97 9.41 -9.14
C GLU A 88 -4.21 8.46 -10.07
N TYR A 89 -4.30 8.73 -11.36
CA TYR A 89 -3.52 8.04 -12.38
C TYR A 89 -2.84 9.08 -13.26
N MET A 90 -1.60 8.80 -13.63
CA MET A 90 -0.89 9.62 -14.61
C MET A 90 -1.31 9.16 -16.00
N GLU A 91 -1.85 10.08 -16.79
CA GLU A 91 -2.19 9.83 -18.19
C GLU A 91 -0.94 9.35 -18.96
N ALA A 92 -1.13 8.44 -19.92
CA ALA A 92 -0.02 7.75 -20.58
C ALA A 92 0.97 8.72 -21.27
N TYR A 93 0.47 9.79 -21.89
CA TYR A 93 1.31 10.80 -22.53
C TYR A 93 2.14 11.60 -21.52
N VAL A 94 1.58 11.93 -20.35
CA VAL A 94 2.31 12.57 -19.25
C VAL A 94 3.37 11.61 -18.70
N ALA A 95 3.02 10.33 -18.54
CA ALA A 95 3.94 9.32 -18.06
C ALA A 95 5.13 9.11 -19.01
N GLU A 96 4.93 9.21 -20.32
CA GLU A 96 6.00 9.14 -21.32
C GLU A 96 6.96 10.34 -21.24
N GLU A 97 6.43 11.56 -21.09
CA GLU A 97 7.24 12.75 -20.88
C GLU A 97 8.07 12.66 -19.59
N VAL A 98 7.42 12.24 -18.49
CA VAL A 98 8.08 12.02 -17.19
C VAL A 98 9.16 10.94 -17.32
N ALA A 99 8.86 9.81 -17.96
CA ALA A 99 9.82 8.73 -18.19
C ALA A 99 11.05 9.23 -18.95
N THR A 100 10.83 9.99 -20.03
CA THR A 100 11.90 10.58 -20.84
C THR A 100 12.79 11.49 -20.00
N GLU A 101 12.21 12.35 -19.17
CA GLU A 101 12.97 13.25 -18.30
C GLU A 101 13.71 12.51 -17.20
N MET A 102 13.12 11.49 -16.59
CA MET A 102 13.78 10.65 -15.58
C MET A 102 14.98 9.90 -16.18
N LEU A 103 14.85 9.34 -17.39
CA LEU A 103 15.93 8.63 -18.08
C LEU A 103 17.09 9.55 -18.51
N LYS A 104 16.84 10.85 -18.70
CA LYS A 104 17.89 11.85 -18.98
C LYS A 104 18.59 12.30 -17.69
N LYS A 105 17.82 12.51 -16.62
CA LYS A 105 18.32 13.09 -15.36
C LYS A 105 19.05 12.08 -14.49
N ASP A 106 18.60 10.82 -14.45
CA ASP A 106 19.13 9.80 -13.55
C ASP A 106 19.64 8.56 -14.31
N PRO A 107 20.97 8.42 -14.48
CA PRO A 107 21.58 7.23 -15.08
C PRO A 107 21.31 5.93 -14.32
N ALA A 108 21.03 5.97 -13.01
CA ALA A 108 20.71 4.78 -12.24
C ALA A 108 19.32 4.24 -12.61
N VAL A 109 18.32 5.12 -12.75
CA VAL A 109 16.97 4.76 -13.23
C VAL A 109 17.05 4.13 -14.61
N ARG A 110 17.85 4.71 -15.51
CA ARG A 110 18.09 4.14 -16.85
C ARG A 110 18.65 2.71 -16.79
N ARG A 111 19.73 2.51 -16.03
CA ARG A 111 20.35 1.17 -15.89
C ARG A 111 19.38 0.15 -15.31
N GLU A 112 18.59 0.54 -14.31
CA GLU A 112 17.59 -0.35 -13.71
C GLU A 112 16.48 -0.72 -14.70
N PHE A 113 15.99 0.25 -15.47
CA PHE A 113 14.97 0.03 -16.48
C PHE A 113 15.48 -0.89 -17.60
N GLU A 114 16.66 -0.63 -18.14
CA GLU A 114 17.29 -1.46 -19.18
C GLU A 114 17.56 -2.88 -18.68
N ARG A 115 18.03 -3.05 -17.44
CA ARG A 115 18.18 -4.36 -16.82
C ARG A 115 16.84 -5.09 -16.74
N LYS A 116 15.79 -4.43 -16.24
CA LYS A 116 14.46 -5.05 -16.11
C LYS A 116 13.87 -5.41 -17.49
N LEU A 117 14.09 -4.59 -18.52
CA LEU A 117 13.73 -4.94 -19.89
C LEU A 117 14.43 -6.20 -20.41
N ALA A 118 15.69 -6.42 -20.03
CA ALA A 118 16.46 -7.58 -20.46
C ALA A 118 16.11 -8.86 -19.68
N GLU A 119 15.82 -8.73 -18.38
CA GLU A 119 15.65 -9.87 -17.47
C GLU A 119 14.19 -10.33 -17.30
N ASP A 120 13.21 -9.47 -17.61
CA ASP A 120 11.79 -9.72 -17.37
C ASP A 120 10.98 -9.58 -18.68
N PRO A 121 10.77 -10.69 -19.42
CA PRO A 121 10.08 -10.68 -20.70
C PRO A 121 8.62 -10.23 -20.62
N GLU A 122 7.95 -10.44 -19.48
CA GLU A 122 6.56 -10.02 -19.30
C GLU A 122 6.50 -8.50 -19.14
N PHE A 123 7.41 -7.92 -18.34
CA PHE A 123 7.58 -6.47 -18.26
C PHE A 123 7.96 -5.85 -19.61
N ALA A 124 8.87 -6.47 -20.36
CA ALA A 124 9.33 -5.93 -21.64
C ALA A 124 8.21 -5.82 -22.69
N LYS A 125 7.26 -6.77 -22.66
CA LYS A 125 6.12 -6.82 -23.59
C LYS A 125 4.95 -5.92 -23.18
N ASP A 126 4.91 -5.42 -21.95
CA ASP A 126 3.80 -4.62 -21.43
C ASP A 126 4.15 -3.11 -21.45
N PRO A 127 3.58 -2.30 -22.37
CA PRO A 127 3.79 -0.85 -22.39
C PRO A 127 3.30 -0.15 -21.12
N SER A 128 2.19 -0.61 -20.54
CA SER A 128 1.60 -0.02 -19.34
C SER A 128 2.50 -0.28 -18.13
N ALA A 129 3.03 -1.50 -17.97
CA ALA A 129 3.96 -1.81 -16.90
C ALA A 129 5.25 -0.97 -16.99
N ARG A 130 5.73 -0.70 -18.22
CA ARG A 130 6.90 0.15 -18.44
C ARG A 130 6.65 1.61 -18.05
N LEU A 131 5.47 2.17 -18.33
CA LEU A 131 5.12 3.51 -17.86
C LEU A 131 4.92 3.55 -16.34
N ASP A 132 4.27 2.52 -15.78
CA ASP A 132 4.04 2.39 -14.33
C ASP A 132 5.36 2.34 -13.54
N PHE A 133 6.42 1.74 -14.12
CA PHE A 133 7.77 1.74 -13.53
C PHE A 133 8.28 3.16 -13.23
N PHE A 134 8.05 4.11 -14.15
CA PHE A 134 8.45 5.50 -13.96
C PHE A 134 7.47 6.23 -13.04
N TYR A 135 6.17 6.01 -13.23
CA TYR A 135 5.14 6.65 -12.41
C TYR A 135 5.34 6.37 -10.92
N ARG A 136 5.62 5.11 -10.53
CA ARG A 136 5.89 4.72 -9.14
C ARG A 136 7.12 5.38 -8.50
N ARG A 137 8.02 5.92 -9.32
CA ARG A 137 9.22 6.66 -8.88
C ARG A 137 9.03 8.17 -8.94
N HIS A 138 7.91 8.63 -9.49
CA HIS A 138 7.58 10.04 -9.58
C HIS A 138 7.03 10.55 -8.24
N PRO A 139 7.32 11.80 -7.82
CA PRO A 139 6.81 12.35 -6.56
C PRO A 139 5.29 12.40 -6.41
N SER A 140 4.54 12.27 -7.50
CA SER A 140 3.07 12.22 -7.46
C SER A 140 2.52 10.82 -7.19
N TRP A 141 3.36 9.79 -7.09
CA TRP A 141 2.90 8.46 -6.72
C TRP A 141 2.44 8.43 -5.26
N ASP A 142 1.22 7.95 -5.04
CA ASP A 142 0.73 7.69 -3.70
C ASP A 142 1.36 6.41 -3.13
N GLU A 143 2.37 6.58 -2.29
CA GLU A 143 3.06 5.49 -1.58
C GLU A 143 2.13 4.72 -0.63
N GLN A 144 1.01 5.33 -0.22
CA GLN A 144 0.02 4.71 0.66
C GLN A 144 -0.98 3.83 -0.10
N TYR A 145 -0.96 3.83 -1.44
CA TYR A 145 -1.80 2.94 -2.22
C TYR A 145 -1.53 1.47 -1.86
N ASN A 146 -2.60 0.75 -1.51
CA ASN A 146 -2.60 -0.63 -1.02
C ASN A 146 -1.90 -0.84 0.34
N LEU A 147 -1.59 0.22 1.08
CA LEU A 147 -1.14 0.12 2.46
C LEU A 147 -2.34 -0.01 3.41
N TYR A 148 -2.38 -1.10 4.18
CA TYR A 148 -3.41 -1.27 5.21
C TYR A 148 -3.23 -0.23 6.34
N PRO A 149 -4.30 0.49 6.76
CA PRO A 149 -4.18 1.61 7.71
C PRO A 149 -3.98 1.18 9.18
N VAL A 150 -3.82 -0.12 9.46
CA VAL A 150 -3.47 -0.61 10.80
C VAL A 150 -2.04 -1.14 10.77
N LEU A 151 -1.21 -0.57 11.63
CA LEU A 151 0.19 -0.96 11.81
C LEU A 151 0.32 -1.81 13.07
N ARG A 152 1.31 -2.70 13.11
CA ARG A 152 1.72 -3.39 14.34
C ARG A 152 3.00 -2.78 14.86
N VAL A 153 3.09 -2.69 16.17
CA VAL A 153 4.27 -2.21 16.90
C VAL A 153 4.61 -3.22 17.98
N ASP A 154 5.90 -3.48 18.16
CA ASP A 154 6.39 -4.37 19.22
C ASP A 154 6.48 -3.66 20.57
N GLN A 155 6.43 -2.32 20.57
CA GLN A 155 6.50 -1.48 21.75
C GLN A 155 5.39 -0.44 21.75
N ALA A 156 4.90 -0.10 22.94
CA ALA A 156 3.92 0.97 23.08
C ALA A 156 4.55 2.31 22.67
N PRO A 157 3.84 3.13 21.87
CA PRO A 157 4.29 4.44 21.41
C PRO A 157 4.28 5.53 22.50
#